data_AF-A0A352PW40-F1
#
_entry.id   AF-A0A352PW40-F1
#
_cell.length_a   1.000
_cell.length_b   1.000
_cell.length_c   1.000
_cell.angle_alpha   90.00
_cell.angle_beta   90.00
_cell.angle_gamma   90.00
#
_symmetry.space_group_name_H-M   'P 1'
#
loop_
_entity.id
_entity.type
_entity.pdbx_description
1 polymer ?
#
loop_
_entity_poly.entity_id
_entity_poly.type
_entity_poly.pdbx_seq_one_letter_code
_entity_poly.pdbx_strand_id
1 'polypeptide(L)' 'MFALARSWSLEAGIAGPADRLVITARVPVGVSGTTNLIKVLELVHDVETAGGAGAA' A
#
# COMPACT_ATOMS: atom_id res chain seq x y z
N MET A 1 6.30 -4.27 -4.87
CA MET A 1 6.69 -2.95 -4.34
C MET A 1 5.59 -2.33 -3.48
N PHE A 2 4.42 -1.97 -4.02
CA PHE A 2 3.37 -1.29 -3.22
C PHE A 2 2.81 -2.13 -2.05
N ALA A 3 2.51 -3.42 -2.29
CA ALA A 3 2.07 -4.33 -1.23
C ALA A 3 3.13 -4.52 -0.14
N LEU A 4 4.41 -4.56 -0.53
CA LEU A 4 5.53 -4.63 0.42
C LEU A 4 5.62 -3.35 1.27
N ALA A 5 5.51 -2.17 0.65
CA ALA A 5 5.50 -0.91 1.38
C ALA A 5 4.34 -0.83 2.37
N ARG A 6 3.13 -1.27 1.97
CA ARG A 6 1.96 -1.34 2.88
C ARG A 6 2.20 -2.29 4.06
N SER A 7 2.58 -3.55 3.79
CA SER A 7 2.80 -4.55 4.84
C SER A 7 3.90 -4.12 5.81
N TRP A 8 5.06 -3.69 5.29
CA TRP A 8 6.16 -3.24 6.13
C TRP A 8 5.79 -2.03 7.00
N SER A 9 5.08 -1.02 6.44
CA SER A 9 4.63 0.14 7.22
C SER A 9 3.70 -0.24 8.38
N LEU A 10 2.80 -1.21 8.16
CA LEU A 10 1.89 -1.73 9.17
C LEU A 10 2.63 -2.57 10.23
N GLU A 11 3.46 -3.52 9.79
CA GLU A 11 4.23 -4.42 10.66
C GLU A 11 5.24 -3.67 11.53
N ALA A 12 5.88 -2.63 10.99
CA ALA A 12 6.80 -1.78 11.72
C ALA A 12 6.11 -0.77 12.66
N GLY A 13 4.78 -0.67 12.65
CA GLY A 13 4.02 0.30 13.43
C GLY A 13 4.27 1.76 13.04
N ILE A 14 4.75 2.01 11.83
CA ILE A 14 5.06 3.36 11.32
C ILE A 14 3.79 4.09 10.89
N ALA A 15 2.82 3.35 10.36
CA ALA A 15 1.51 3.86 9.98
C ALA A 15 0.44 2.83 10.34
N GLY A 16 -0.73 3.30 10.73
CA GLY A 16 -1.88 2.49 11.08
C GLY A 16 -2.99 2.59 10.04
N PRO A 17 -4.09 1.88 10.27
CA PRO A 17 -5.29 2.09 9.48
C PRO A 17 -5.82 3.53 9.61
N ALA A 18 -6.51 3.99 8.57
CA ALA A 18 -6.93 5.37 8.32
C ALA A 18 -5.79 6.37 7.99
N ASP A 19 -4.53 5.96 8.08
CA ASP A 19 -3.41 6.77 7.58
C ASP A 19 -3.27 6.69 6.06
N ARG A 20 -2.50 7.62 5.52
CA ARG A 20 -2.11 7.65 4.09
C ARG A 20 -0.62 7.40 3.95
N LEU A 21 -0.27 6.47 3.08
CA LEU A 21 1.11 6.17 2.73
C LEU A 21 1.46 6.83 1.38
N VAL A 22 2.40 7.78 1.39
CA VAL A 22 2.97 8.34 0.16
C VAL A 22 4.24 7.57 -0.19
N ILE A 23 4.22 6.90 -1.34
CA ILE A 23 5.34 6.11 -1.85
C ILE A 23 5.99 6.87 -2.99
N THR A 24 7.28 7.14 -2.87
CA THR A 24 8.11 7.67 -3.95
C THR A 24 9.14 6.63 -4.36
N ALA A 25 9.36 6.48 -5.68
CA ALA A 25 10.38 5.58 -6.19
C ALA A 25 10.76 5.92 -7.63
N ARG A 26 11.67 5.12 -8.16
CA ARG A 26 11.85 4.93 -9.59
C ARG A 26 11.14 3.67 -10.05
N VAL A 27 10.55 3.72 -11.24
CA VAL A 27 10.13 2.56 -12.03
C VAL A 27 10.80 2.60 -13.42
N PRO A 28 11.39 1.48 -13.91
CA PRO A 28 11.56 0.20 -13.22
C PRO A 28 12.49 0.30 -12.00
N VAL A 29 12.20 -0.51 -10.98
CA VAL A 29 13.02 -0.61 -9.76
C VAL A 29 14.36 -1.29 -10.07
N GLY A 30 15.40 -0.97 -9.30
CA GLY A 30 16.73 -1.58 -9.44
C GLY A 30 17.62 -0.98 -10.54
N VAL A 31 17.16 0.07 -11.24
CA VAL A 31 17.94 0.78 -12.26
C VAL A 31 18.37 2.17 -11.75
N SER A 32 19.64 2.54 -11.93
CA SER A 32 20.23 3.81 -11.44
C SER A 32 19.76 5.05 -12.20
N GLY A 33 19.33 6.11 -11.49
CA GLY A 33 18.82 7.39 -12.04
C GLY A 33 17.81 8.06 -11.09
N THR A 34 16.83 8.80 -11.59
CA THR A 34 15.98 9.68 -10.75
C THR A 34 14.67 9.03 -10.28
N THR A 35 14.07 9.61 -9.24
CA THR A 35 12.71 9.31 -8.78
C THR A 35 11.70 9.79 -9.83
N ASN A 36 10.84 8.89 -10.31
CA ASN A 36 9.86 9.18 -11.37
C ASN A 36 8.44 8.69 -11.03
N LEU A 37 8.20 8.25 -9.80
CA LEU A 37 6.91 7.76 -9.34
C LEU A 37 6.55 8.42 -8.01
N ILE A 38 5.29 8.86 -7.92
CA ILE A 38 4.60 9.14 -6.67
C ILE A 38 3.27 8.38 -6.66
N LYS A 39 2.96 7.69 -5.56
CA LYS A 39 1.70 6.98 -5.35
C LYS A 39 1.23 7.17 -3.92
N VAL A 40 -0.03 7.57 -3.76
CA VAL A 40 -0.70 7.60 -2.45
C VAL A 40 -1.51 6.33 -2.30
N LEU A 41 -1.35 5.65 -1.16
CA LEU A 41 -2.17 4.52 -0.74
C LEU A 41 -2.95 4.91 0.51
N GLU A 42 -4.21 4.50 0.56
CA GLU A 42 -5.01 4.54 1.78
C GLU A 42 -4.79 3.23 2.54
N LEU A 43 -4.48 3.34 3.83
CA LEU A 43 -4.33 2.18 4.70
C LEU A 43 -5.70 1.88 5.30
N VAL A 44 -6.51 1.08 4.62
CA VAL A 44 -7.77 0.59 5.19
C VAL A 44 -7.51 -0.62 6.08
N HIS A 45 -8.33 -0.78 7.12
CA HIS A 45 -8.50 -2.10 7.72
C HIS A 45 -9.00 -3.03 6.63
N ASP A 46 -8.38 -4.20 6.51
CA ASP A 46 -9.03 -5.28 5.78
C ASP A 46 -10.22 -5.71 6.65
N VAL A 47 -11.40 -5.16 6.36
CA VAL A 47 -12.64 -5.72 6.87
C VAL A 47 -12.73 -7.08 6.20
N GLU A 48 -12.53 -8.14 6.98
CA GLU A 48 -12.80 -9.49 6.51
C GLU A 48 -14.28 -9.52 6.13
N THR A 49 -14.58 -9.40 4.84
CA THR A 49 -15.93 -9.59 4.32
C THR A 49 -16.25 -11.06 4.54
N ALA A 50 -16.76 -11.39 5.72
CA ALA A 50 -17.46 -12.62 5.97
C ALA A 50 -18.50 -12.77 4.85
N GLY A 51 -18.47 -13.92 4.16
CA GLY A 51 -19.09 -14.13 2.87
C GLY A 51 -20.49 -13.53 2.72
N GLY A 52 -20.62 -12.63 1.75
CA GLY A 52 -21.89 -12.24 1.15
C GLY A 52 -22.05 -13.01 -0.15
N ALA A 53 -22.85 -14.06 -0.10
CA ALA A 53 -23.28 -14.87 -1.23
C ALA A 53 -23.86 -13.99 -2.36
N GLY A 54 -23.74 -14.47 -3.60
CA GLY A 54 -24.42 -13.87 -4.73
C GLY A 54 -25.92 -13.73 -4.49
N ALA A 55 -26.49 -12.63 -4.97
CA ALA A 55 -27.92 -12.47 -5.12
C ALA A 55 -28.21 -11.44 -6.22
N ALA A 56 -28.82 -11.97 -7.29
CA ALA A 56 -29.62 -11.35 -8.35
C ALA A 56 -28.94 -10.36 -9.31
#